data_AF-A0A6G2D673-F1
#
_entry.id   AF-A0A6G2D673-F1
#
_cell.length_a   1.000
_cell.length_b   1.000
_cell.length_c   1.000
_cell.angle_alpha   90.00
_cell.angle_beta   90.00
_cell.angle_gamma   90.00
#
_symmetry.space_group_name_H-M   'P 1'
#
loop_
_entity.id
_entity.type
_entity.pdbx_description
1 polymer ?
#
loop_
_entity_poly.entity_id
_entity_poly.type
_entity_poly.pdbx_seq_one_letter_code
_entity_poly.pdbx_strand_id
1 'polypeptide(L)'
;HLPGKTWKHEKCLTVDKKYLLDIVKRKEEIEADFIAGEYRKKFYITTPDKEIANPKLFGVENFRHENQFQSDLVTKGPNCILLQTRADDKYA
;
A
#
# COMPACT_ATOMS: atom_id res chain seq x y z
N HIS A 1 -8.71 -8.57 12.74
CA HIS A 1 -8.95 -8.76 14.18
C HIS A 1 -10.43 -9.06 14.38
N LEU A 2 -10.78 -10.18 15.00
CA LEU A 2 -12.15 -10.50 15.42
C LEU A 2 -12.19 -10.41 16.94
N PRO A 3 -13.14 -9.65 17.55
CA PRO A 3 -13.21 -9.54 19.00
C PRO A 3 -13.20 -10.92 19.67
N GLY A 4 -12.31 -11.11 20.66
CA GLY A 4 -12.17 -12.37 21.39
C GLY A 4 -11.41 -13.50 20.67
N LYS A 5 -10.88 -13.28 19.46
CA LYS A 5 -10.04 -14.25 18.74
C LYS A 5 -8.62 -13.72 18.52
N THR A 6 -7.63 -14.49 18.96
CA THR A 6 -6.20 -14.24 18.69
C THR A 6 -5.71 -15.12 17.55
N TRP A 7 -5.02 -14.54 16.58
CA TRP A 7 -4.43 -15.30 15.47
C TRP A 7 -2.99 -15.67 15.79
N LYS A 8 -2.55 -16.90 15.47
CA LYS A 8 -1.18 -17.38 15.74
C LYS A 8 -0.09 -16.44 15.20
N HIS A 9 -0.38 -15.74 14.11
CA HIS A 9 0.53 -14.81 13.44
C HIS A 9 0.02 -13.36 13.48
N GLU A 10 -0.88 -13.01 14.40
CA GLU A 10 -1.34 -11.64 14.59
C GLU A 10 -0.16 -10.72 14.94
N LYS A 11 -0.11 -9.56 14.28
CA LYS A 11 0.89 -8.52 14.54
C LYS A 11 0.16 -7.22 14.85
N CYS A 12 0.55 -6.57 15.94
CA CYS A 12 0.17 -5.20 16.25
C CYS A 12 1.39 -4.32 15.95
N LEU A 13 1.32 -3.54 14.89
CA LEU A 13 2.44 -2.72 14.41
C LEU A 13 1.99 -1.29 14.23
N THR A 14 2.89 -0.34 14.52
CA THR A 14 2.70 1.05 14.13
C THR A 14 2.95 1.20 12.65
N VAL A 15 2.03 1.87 11.95
CA VAL A 15 2.22 2.26 10.56
C VAL A 15 3.19 3.44 10.53
N ASP A 16 4.47 3.15 10.29
CA ASP A 16 5.53 4.15 10.17
C ASP A 16 6.27 4.04 8.84
N LYS A 17 7.29 4.89 8.64
CA LYS A 17 8.13 4.87 7.43
C LYS A 17 8.82 3.52 7.24
N LYS A 18 9.35 2.93 8.31
CA LYS A 18 10.12 1.67 8.22
C LYS A 18 9.20 0.55 7.78
N TYR A 19 7.98 0.52 8.32
CA TYR A 19 6.97 -0.46 7.94
C TYR A 19 6.56 -0.32 6.47
N LEU A 20 6.29 0.90 5.99
CA LEU A 20 6.00 1.15 4.57
C LEU A 20 7.15 0.66 3.66
N LEU A 21 8.39 0.99 4.00
CA LEU A 21 9.55 0.55 3.21
C LEU A 21 9.72 -0.98 3.22
N ASP A 22 9.49 -1.64 4.36
CA ASP A 22 9.57 -3.10 4.49
C ASP A 22 8.51 -3.80 3.63
N ILE A 23 7.25 -3.36 3.67
CA ILE A 23 6.20 -3.98 2.85
C ILE A 23 6.41 -3.72 1.36
N VAL A 24 6.94 -2.55 0.97
CA VAL A 24 7.27 -2.26 -0.43
C VAL A 24 8.40 -3.17 -0.92
N LYS A 25 9.42 -3.41 -0.08
CA LYS A 25 10.49 -4.36 -0.40
C LYS A 25 9.95 -5.79 -0.60
N ARG A 26 8.91 -6.16 0.14
CA ARG A 26 8.28 -7.48 0.07
C ARG A 26 7.10 -7.57 -0.90
N LYS A 27 6.88 -6.55 -1.74
CA LYS A 27 5.75 -6.47 -2.67
C LYS A 27 5.51 -7.78 -3.43
N GLU A 28 6.58 -8.39 -3.94
CA GLU A 28 6.50 -9.67 -4.67
C GLU A 28 6.21 -10.87 -3.74
N GLU A 29 6.79 -10.91 -2.54
CA GLU A 29 6.56 -11.98 -1.56
C GLU A 29 5.10 -12.03 -1.07
N ILE A 30 4.47 -10.86 -0.95
CA ILE A 30 3.07 -10.73 -0.54
C ILE A 30 2.12 -10.64 -1.73
N GLU A 31 2.64 -10.83 -2.95
CA GLU A 31 1.88 -10.79 -4.19
C GLU A 31 1.00 -9.53 -4.31
N ALA A 32 1.60 -8.36 -4.07
CA ALA A 32 0.91 -7.09 -4.16
C ALA A 32 0.98 -6.52 -5.60
N ASP A 33 -0.19 -6.26 -6.18
CA ASP A 33 -0.36 -5.54 -7.44
C ASP A 33 0.17 -4.10 -7.30
N PHE A 34 -0.26 -3.45 -6.22
CA PHE A 34 0.26 -2.14 -5.82
C PHE A 34 0.28 -1.98 -4.30
N ILE A 35 1.20 -1.13 -3.84
CA ILE A 35 1.23 -0.59 -2.48
C ILE A 35 1.33 0.93 -2.61
N ALA A 36 0.56 1.64 -1.78
CA ALA A 36 0.61 3.08 -1.72
C ALA A 36 0.67 3.60 -0.28
N GLY A 37 1.57 4.54 -0.02
CA GLY A 37 1.59 5.32 1.22
C GLY A 37 0.87 6.65 1.00
N GLU A 38 -0.17 6.92 1.76
CA GLU A 38 -0.91 8.20 1.74
C GLU A 38 -0.36 9.17 2.78
N TYR A 39 -0.34 10.44 2.42
CA TYR A 39 -0.03 11.56 3.29
C TYR A 39 -1.03 12.67 3.02
N ARG A 40 -1.08 13.66 3.92
CA ARG A 40 -1.94 14.84 3.71
C ARG A 40 -1.74 15.45 2.31
N LYS A 41 -2.77 15.32 1.46
CA LYS A 41 -2.86 15.86 0.09
C LYS A 41 -1.91 15.23 -0.95
N LYS A 42 -1.24 14.10 -0.66
CA LYS A 42 -0.39 13.41 -1.64
C LYS A 42 -0.23 11.93 -1.32
N PHE A 43 0.18 11.14 -2.31
CA PHE A 43 0.44 9.72 -2.16
C PHE A 43 1.59 9.28 -3.04
N TYR A 44 2.20 8.16 -2.66
CA TYR A 44 3.25 7.48 -3.43
C TYR A 44 2.85 6.02 -3.66
N ILE A 45 2.75 5.57 -4.91
CA ILE A 45 2.29 4.24 -5.33
C ILE A 45 3.38 3.49 -6.11
N THR A 46 3.57 2.21 -5.84
CA THR A 46 4.60 1.38 -6.51
C THR A 46 4.35 1.17 -7.99
N THR A 47 3.08 1.07 -8.37
CA THR A 47 2.63 0.71 -9.72
C THR A 47 1.53 1.68 -10.19
N PRO A 48 1.88 2.89 -10.67
CA PRO A 48 0.91 3.89 -11.14
C PRO A 48 0.37 3.55 -12.55
N ASP A 49 -0.16 2.34 -12.70
CA ASP A 49 -0.83 1.87 -13.91
C ASP A 49 -2.34 1.77 -13.65
N LYS A 50 -3.15 2.40 -14.49
CA LYS A 50 -4.61 2.45 -14.36
C LYS A 50 -5.28 1.07 -14.52
N GLU A 51 -4.63 0.14 -15.21
CA GLU A 51 -5.11 -1.24 -15.37
C GLU A 51 -4.89 -2.06 -14.08
N ILE A 52 -3.97 -1.61 -13.22
CA ILE A 52 -3.59 -2.28 -11.97
C ILE A 52 -4.23 -1.60 -10.76
N ALA A 53 -4.25 -0.27 -10.74
CA ALA A 53 -4.77 0.55 -9.65
C ALA A 53 -5.72 1.62 -10.19
N ASN A 54 -6.96 1.67 -9.71
CA ASN A 54 -7.91 2.68 -10.13
C ASN A 54 -7.54 4.08 -9.56
N PRO A 55 -7.21 5.09 -10.40
CA PRO A 55 -6.83 6.43 -9.92
C PRO A 55 -7.88 7.10 -9.02
N LYS A 56 -9.16 6.75 -9.20
CA LYS A 56 -10.26 7.28 -8.40
C LYS A 56 -10.19 6.88 -6.92
N LEU A 57 -9.54 5.76 -6.59
CA LEU A 57 -9.26 5.37 -5.20
C LEU A 57 -8.37 6.38 -4.47
N PHE A 58 -7.60 7.16 -5.24
CA PHE A 58 -6.69 8.20 -4.76
C PHE A 58 -7.26 9.61 -4.96
N GLY A 59 -8.49 9.73 -5.45
CA GLY A 59 -9.14 11.02 -5.71
C GLY A 59 -8.52 11.81 -6.87
N VAL A 60 -7.88 11.12 -7.82
CA VAL A 60 -7.29 11.75 -9.02
C VAL A 60 -7.83 11.10 -10.30
N GLU A 61 -7.84 11.86 -11.39
CA GLU A 61 -8.26 11.34 -12.70
C GLU A 61 -7.24 10.39 -13.31
N ASN A 62 -5.95 10.69 -13.16
CA ASN A 62 -4.84 9.89 -13.67
C ASN A 62 -3.65 10.01 -12.73
N PHE A 63 -2.81 8.97 -12.69
CA PHE A 63 -1.53 9.04 -12.01
C PHE A 63 -0.55 9.93 -12.78
N ARG A 64 0.31 10.61 -12.03
CA ARG A 64 1.39 11.45 -12.53
C ARG A 64 2.73 10.88 -12.11
N HIS A 65 3.81 11.33 -12.76
CA HIS A 65 5.16 10.93 -12.41
C HIS A 65 5.49 11.21 -10.94
N GLU A 66 4.97 12.29 -10.34
CA GLU A 66 5.16 12.60 -8.92
C GLU A 66 4.48 11.60 -7.95
N ASN A 67 3.54 10.79 -8.44
CA ASN A 67 2.89 9.76 -7.63
C ASN A 67 3.69 8.46 -7.57
N GLN A 68 4.69 8.27 -8.43
CA GLN A 68 5.52 7.07 -8.40
C GLN A 68 6.26 6.96 -7.06
N PHE A 69 6.22 5.78 -6.46
CA PHE A 69 6.94 5.51 -5.24
C PHE A 69 8.45 5.58 -5.47
N GLN A 70 9.12 6.38 -4.65
CA GLN A 70 10.57 6.44 -4.52
C GLN A 70 10.90 6.46 -3.03
N SER A 71 11.76 5.57 -2.56
CA SER A 71 12.11 5.44 -1.14
C SER A 71 12.61 6.74 -0.52
N ASP A 72 13.30 7.56 -1.31
CA ASP A 72 13.92 8.81 -0.86
C ASP A 72 12.88 9.92 -0.60
N LEU A 73 11.69 9.83 -1.22
CA LEU A 73 10.58 10.75 -1.00
C LEU A 73 9.80 10.45 0.29
N VAL A 74 9.96 9.24 0.84
CA VAL A 74 9.36 8.82 2.11
C VAL A 74 10.20 9.39 3.25
N THR A 75 9.92 10.63 3.67
CA THR A 75 10.65 11.30 4.76
C THR A 75 9.92 11.25 6.11
N LYS A 76 8.65 10.84 6.11
CA LYS A 76 7.77 10.72 7.29
C LYS A 76 6.96 9.42 7.22
N GLY A 77 6.33 9.04 8.33
CA GLY A 77 5.35 7.94 8.31
C GLY A 77 4.11 8.32 7.48
N PRO A 78 3.51 7.36 6.75
CA PRO A 78 2.26 7.60 6.05
C PRO A 78 1.09 7.67 7.05
N ASN A 79 0.00 8.34 6.67
CA ASN A 79 -1.24 8.34 7.44
C ASN A 79 -1.96 6.98 7.31
N CYS A 80 -1.94 6.42 6.10
CA CYS A 80 -2.47 5.10 5.83
C CYS A 80 -1.68 4.44 4.69
N ILE A 81 -1.85 3.11 4.60
CA ILE A 81 -1.29 2.30 3.52
C ILE A 81 -2.48 1.70 2.78
N LEU A 82 -2.53 1.90 1.48
CA LEU A 82 -3.45 1.22 0.58
C LEU A 82 -2.69 0.10 -0.14
N LEU A 83 -3.30 -1.07 -0.22
CA LEU A 83 -2.68 -2.31 -0.71
C LEU A 83 -3.74 -3.09 -1.47
N GLN A 84 -3.38 -3.61 -2.63
CA GLN A 84 -4.14 -4.66 -3.32
C GLN A 84 -3.22 -5.84 -3.58
N THR A 85 -3.63 -7.03 -3.13
CA THR A 85 -2.97 -8.28 -3.51
C THR A 85 -3.66 -8.88 -4.73
N ARG A 86 -2.88 -9.59 -5.54
CA ARG A 86 -3.42 -10.59 -6.44
C ARG A 86 -3.73 -11.83 -5.60
N ALA A 87 -4.97 -12.29 -5.71
CA ALA A 87 -5.34 -13.60 -5.22
C ALA A 87 -6.02 -14.25 -6.41
N ASP A 88 -5.54 -15.43 -6.80
CA ASP A 88 -6.14 -16.20 -7.89
C ASP A 88 -7.61 -16.54 -7.60
N ASP A 89 -7.98 -16.49 -6.32
CA ASP A 89 -9.30 -16.82 -5.83
C ASP A 89 -9.86 -15.73 -4.90
N LYS A 90 -10.25 -14.58 -5.47
CA LYS A 90 -10.88 -13.48 -4.71
C LYS A 90 -12.33 -13.78 -4.28
N TYR A 91 -12.94 -14.87 -4.77
CA TYR A 91 -14.39 -15.13 -4.63
C TYR A 91 -14.81 -16.59 -4.38
N ALA A 92 -13.90 -17.56 -4.13
CA ALA A 92 -14.33 -18.90 -3.71
C ALA A 92 -15.11 -18.93 -2.39
#